data_AF-A0A9E4BX31-F1
#
_entry.id   AF-A0A9E4BX31-F1
#
_cell.length_a   1.000
_cell.length_b   1.000
_cell.length_c   1.000
_cell.angle_alpha   90.00
_cell.angle_beta   90.00
_cell.angle_gamma   90.00
#
_symmetry.space_group_name_H-M   'P 1'
#
loop_
_entity.id
_entity.type
_entity.pdbx_description
1 polymer ?
#
loop_
_entity_poly.entity_id
_entity_poly.type
_entity_poly.pdbx_seq_one_letter_code
_entity_poly.pdbx_strand_id
1 'polypeptide(L)'
;MINFPRSSFTWEAHPWKSDPYYKWPGGFVGEHGQVYHVRFTLEARCVLRDSGGAELAELFLGAPCRSEYTIASENLFQIPSGEWRMAFSRSSIPAIAQRPSTEPEAVSARSLADAYQDYTIDIRSYPASEALEEADAIVASTFAGDAQNARSVYQDAASGIEVELEYPINVMNLNAADGQYQICTGPVLLPDLATWDGSDVHLLAPRPGGVYFAASGTSRARGAGMARCATGPRSAGIARSQ
;
A
#
# COMPACT_ATOMS: atom_id res chain seq x y z
N MET A 1 -12.68 8.53 4.13
CA MET A 1 -11.39 8.46 3.41
C MET A 1 -10.26 8.47 4.42
N ILE A 2 -9.25 7.61 4.25
CA ILE A 2 -8.06 7.57 5.11
C ILE A 2 -7.18 8.79 4.88
N ASN A 3 -6.74 9.40 5.98
CA ASN A 3 -5.68 10.39 5.98
C ASN A 3 -4.33 9.68 6.08
N PHE A 4 -3.82 9.21 4.93
CA PHE A 4 -2.58 8.43 4.83
C PHE A 4 -1.36 9.14 5.46
N PRO A 5 -1.11 10.44 5.20
CA PRO A 5 0.00 11.17 5.82
C PRO A 5 -0.07 11.27 7.35
N ARG A 6 -1.26 11.09 7.94
CA ARG A 6 -1.47 11.14 9.40
C ARG A 6 -1.74 9.76 10.02
N SER A 7 -1.85 8.71 9.21
CA SER A 7 -1.95 7.33 9.66
C SER A 7 -0.56 6.72 9.72
N SER A 8 -0.30 5.86 10.69
CA SER A 8 1.04 5.28 10.86
C SER A 8 1.05 3.91 11.49
N PHE A 9 2.11 3.17 11.17
CA PHE A 9 2.55 2.00 11.92
C PHE A 9 3.75 2.41 12.77
N THR A 10 3.69 2.10 14.06
CA THR A 10 4.80 2.32 15.00
C THR A 10 5.15 1.00 15.65
N TRP A 11 6.42 0.68 15.81
CA TRP A 11 6.85 -0.53 16.52
C TRP A 11 8.04 -0.28 17.42
N GLU A 12 8.15 -1.14 18.43
CA GLU A 12 9.30 -1.31 19.29
C GLU A 12 10.09 -2.55 18.85
N ALA A 13 11.34 -2.36 18.44
CA ALA A 13 12.20 -3.48 18.04
C ALA A 13 12.61 -4.33 19.25
N HIS A 14 12.93 -5.60 19.02
CA HIS A 14 13.63 -6.43 20.02
C HIS A 14 15.00 -5.84 20.36
N PRO A 15 15.54 -6.07 21.57
CA PRO A 15 16.86 -5.54 21.95
C PRO A 15 17.93 -5.95 20.94
N TRP A 16 18.70 -4.98 20.46
CA TRP A 16 19.68 -5.20 19.42
C TRP A 16 20.77 -6.17 19.87
N LYS A 17 21.09 -7.12 18.98
CA LYS A 17 22.11 -8.14 19.21
C LYS A 17 23.28 -7.90 18.27
N SER A 18 24.49 -7.99 18.81
CA SER A 18 25.71 -7.95 18.00
C SER A 18 25.74 -9.11 17.02
N ASP A 19 26.10 -8.83 15.78
CA ASP A 19 26.35 -9.85 14.77
C ASP A 19 27.86 -10.15 14.69
N PRO A 20 28.27 -11.43 14.54
CA PRO A 20 29.68 -11.80 14.51
C PRO A 20 30.43 -11.33 13.25
N TYR A 21 29.71 -10.99 12.17
CA TYR A 21 30.29 -10.62 10.88
C TYR A 21 30.00 -9.17 10.51
N TYR A 22 28.84 -8.64 10.90
CA TYR A 22 28.42 -7.29 10.55
C TYR A 22 28.48 -6.36 11.75
N LYS A 23 29.19 -5.23 11.58
CA LYS A 23 29.26 -4.18 12.61
C LYS A 23 27.88 -3.55 12.87
N TRP A 24 27.10 -3.33 11.82
CA TRP A 24 25.78 -2.68 11.86
C TRP A 24 24.77 -3.49 11.03
N PRO A 25 24.40 -4.70 11.48
CA PRO A 25 23.41 -5.53 10.78
C PRO A 25 22.10 -4.75 10.66
N GLY A 26 21.56 -4.66 9.45
CA GLY A 26 20.34 -3.88 9.18
C GLY A 26 20.50 -2.36 9.30
N GLY A 27 21.72 -1.84 9.43
CA GLY A 27 22.01 -0.40 9.44
C GLY A 27 21.83 0.30 10.79
N PHE A 28 21.47 -0.40 11.88
CA PHE A 28 21.34 0.23 13.20
C PHE A 28 22.70 0.51 13.83
N VAL A 29 22.97 1.79 14.12
CA VAL A 29 24.20 2.25 14.78
C VAL A 29 23.92 2.45 16.27
N GLY A 30 23.76 1.34 16.97
CA GLY A 30 23.55 1.32 18.41
C GLY A 30 24.40 0.29 19.13
N GLU A 31 24.13 0.14 20.42
CA GLU A 31 24.84 -0.76 21.33
C GLU A 31 24.00 -1.99 21.66
N HIS A 32 24.66 -3.04 22.14
CA HIS A 32 23.99 -4.27 22.59
C HIS A 32 22.91 -3.98 23.64
N GLY A 33 21.72 -4.53 23.41
CA GLY A 33 20.58 -4.38 24.31
C GLY A 33 19.76 -3.10 24.10
N GLN A 34 20.20 -2.17 23.25
CA GLN A 34 19.39 -1.00 22.92
C GLN A 34 18.14 -1.40 22.14
N VAL A 35 17.05 -0.72 22.47
CA VAL A 35 15.75 -0.82 21.80
C VAL A 35 15.51 0.50 21.09
N TYR A 36 14.97 0.43 19.88
CA TYR A 36 14.61 1.61 19.11
C TYR A 36 13.17 1.52 18.64
N HIS A 37 12.54 2.69 18.59
CA HIS A 37 11.18 2.86 18.10
C HIS A 37 11.22 3.41 16.68
N VAL A 38 10.42 2.82 15.81
CA VAL A 38 10.30 3.27 14.43
C VAL A 38 8.84 3.57 14.14
N ARG A 39 8.62 4.62 13.36
CA ARG A 39 7.31 5.00 12.85
C ARG A 39 7.41 5.31 11.37
N PHE A 40 6.51 4.74 10.56
CA PHE A 40 6.30 5.18 9.18
C PHE A 40 4.83 5.47 8.91
N THR A 41 4.56 6.32 7.91
CA THR A 41 3.20 6.61 7.42
C THR A 41 2.70 5.51 6.49
N LEU A 42 1.40 5.47 6.24
CA LEU A 42 0.80 4.49 5.34
C LEU A 42 0.66 5.04 3.92
N GLU A 43 0.70 4.17 2.92
CA GLU A 43 0.57 4.51 1.49
C GLU A 43 -0.52 3.74 0.76
N ALA A 44 -1.07 2.68 1.35
CA ALA A 44 -2.25 2.01 0.81
C ALA A 44 -2.99 1.24 1.91
N ARG A 45 -4.27 0.98 1.66
CA ARG A 45 -5.11 0.04 2.39
C ARG A 45 -5.75 -0.92 1.39
N CYS A 46 -5.84 -2.18 1.78
CA CYS A 46 -6.58 -3.23 1.10
C CYS A 46 -7.59 -3.83 2.07
N VAL A 47 -8.84 -3.96 1.64
CA VAL A 47 -9.89 -4.64 2.41
C VAL A 47 -10.41 -5.81 1.56
N LEU A 48 -10.43 -6.99 2.16
CA LEU A 48 -11.05 -8.18 1.60
C LEU A 48 -12.47 -8.31 2.14
N ARG A 49 -13.45 -8.57 1.29
CA ARG A 49 -14.84 -8.82 1.69
C ARG A 49 -15.41 -10.07 1.06
N ASP A 50 -16.30 -10.74 1.78
CA ASP A 50 -17.10 -11.82 1.20
C ASP A 50 -18.23 -11.26 0.30
N SER A 51 -19.00 -12.17 -0.29
CA SER A 51 -20.13 -11.81 -1.16
C SER A 51 -21.30 -11.12 -0.44
N GLY A 52 -21.36 -11.22 0.89
CA GLY A 52 -22.31 -10.51 1.74
C GLY A 52 -21.82 -9.12 2.19
N GLY A 53 -20.59 -8.76 1.85
CA GLY A 53 -19.96 -7.50 2.23
C GLY A 53 -19.32 -7.52 3.62
N ALA A 54 -19.19 -8.68 4.27
CA ALA A 54 -18.48 -8.80 5.54
C ALA A 54 -16.98 -8.66 5.32
N GLU A 55 -16.31 -7.87 6.16
CA GLU A 55 -14.85 -7.69 6.11
C GLU A 55 -14.15 -8.96 6.60
N LEU A 56 -13.30 -9.52 5.73
CA LEU A 56 -12.53 -10.74 5.97
C LEU A 56 -11.11 -10.43 6.47
N ALA A 57 -10.47 -9.42 5.87
CA ALA A 57 -9.16 -8.96 6.25
C ALA A 57 -8.92 -7.51 5.83
N GLU A 58 -7.99 -6.88 6.53
CA GLU A 58 -7.53 -5.53 6.28
C GLU A 58 -6.00 -5.52 6.28
N LEU A 59 -5.42 -5.05 5.18
CA LEU A 59 -3.98 -4.92 5.00
C LEU A 59 -3.61 -3.48 4.68
N PHE A 60 -2.38 -3.12 5.04
CA PHE A 60 -1.81 -1.81 4.82
C PHE A 60 -0.44 -1.92 4.17
N LEU A 61 -0.07 -0.89 3.40
CA LEU A 61 1.27 -0.70 2.89
C LEU A 61 1.91 0.48 3.62
N GLY A 62 3.09 0.29 4.18
CA GLY A 62 3.91 1.35 4.75
C GLY A 62 4.66 2.15 3.69
N ALA A 63 4.94 3.42 4.00
CA ALA A 63 5.83 4.26 3.22
C ALA A 63 7.22 3.62 3.07
N PRO A 64 7.91 3.83 1.93
CA PRO A 64 9.23 3.28 1.72
C PRO A 64 10.24 3.85 2.73
N CYS A 65 11.04 2.96 3.29
CA CYS A 65 12.24 3.32 4.03
C CYS A 65 13.46 3.13 3.13
N ARG A 66 14.41 4.06 3.16
CA ARG A 66 15.73 3.83 2.55
C ARG A 66 16.59 3.05 3.55
N SER A 67 17.64 2.39 3.07
CA SER A 67 18.55 1.65 3.93
C SER A 67 19.65 2.57 4.48
N GLU A 68 19.30 3.67 5.14
CA GLU A 68 20.28 4.49 5.87
C GLU A 68 20.89 3.77 7.08
N TYR A 69 21.99 4.30 7.59
CA TYR A 69 22.39 4.05 8.97
C TYR A 69 21.42 4.77 9.91
N THR A 70 20.72 4.00 10.73
CA THR A 70 19.72 4.53 11.66
C THR A 70 20.40 4.95 12.96
N ILE A 71 20.00 6.12 13.48
CA ILE A 71 20.52 6.75 14.71
C ILE A 71 22.02 7.12 14.63
N ALA A 72 22.62 7.13 13.45
CA ALA A 72 24.00 7.59 13.28
C ALA A 72 24.11 9.12 13.40
N SER A 73 25.21 9.60 14.00
CA SER A 73 25.51 11.04 14.09
C SER A 73 26.10 11.62 12.81
N GLU A 74 26.64 10.77 11.93
CA GLU A 74 27.29 11.14 10.68
C GLU A 74 27.20 9.98 9.67
N ASN A 75 27.47 10.28 8.39
CA ASN A 75 27.52 9.30 7.31
C ASN A 75 26.24 8.47 7.14
N LEU A 76 25.05 9.09 7.30
CA LEU A 76 23.74 8.42 7.28
C LEU A 76 23.49 7.54 6.04
N PHE A 77 23.99 7.92 4.88
CA PHE A 77 23.69 7.18 3.64
C PHE A 77 24.60 5.97 3.45
N GLN A 78 23.99 4.80 3.27
CA GLN A 78 24.70 3.61 2.80
C GLN A 78 24.84 3.67 1.27
N ILE A 79 26.00 3.25 0.74
CA ILE A 79 26.24 3.15 -0.71
C ILE A 79 26.77 1.74 -1.01
N PRO A 80 26.03 0.91 -1.78
CA PRO A 80 24.71 1.19 -2.35
C PRO A 80 23.62 1.29 -1.27
N SER A 81 22.58 2.10 -1.54
CA SER A 81 21.35 2.14 -0.73
C SER A 81 20.28 1.26 -1.37
N GLY A 82 19.56 0.52 -0.55
CA GLY A 82 18.30 -0.13 -0.88
C GLY A 82 17.10 0.75 -0.55
N GLU A 83 15.93 0.26 -0.97
CA GLU A 83 14.62 0.72 -0.55
C GLU A 83 13.86 -0.50 -0.03
N TRP A 84 13.23 -0.33 1.12
CA TRP A 84 12.47 -1.36 1.81
C TRP A 84 11.03 -0.89 2.00
N ARG A 85 10.10 -1.84 1.86
CA ARG A 85 8.68 -1.63 2.16
C ARG A 85 8.17 -2.79 2.99
N MET A 86 7.12 -2.51 3.75
CA MET A 86 6.39 -3.50 4.50
C MET A 86 4.91 -3.38 4.20
N ALA A 87 4.31 -4.54 3.94
CA ALA A 87 2.88 -4.70 4.07
C ALA A 87 2.56 -5.46 5.35
N PHE A 88 1.42 -5.18 5.95
CA PHE A 88 1.01 -5.78 7.21
C PHE A 88 -0.52 -5.77 7.34
N SER A 89 -1.06 -6.78 8.01
CA SER A 89 -2.44 -6.79 8.50
C SER A 89 -2.49 -6.29 9.94
N ARG A 90 -3.61 -6.51 10.63
CA ARG A 90 -3.71 -6.20 12.07
C ARG A 90 -2.81 -7.07 12.95
N SER A 91 -2.40 -8.23 12.47
CA SER A 91 -1.69 -9.25 13.25
C SER A 91 -0.45 -9.81 12.57
N SER A 92 -0.29 -9.64 11.26
CA SER A 92 0.78 -10.31 10.52
C SER A 92 1.43 -9.43 9.44
N ILE A 93 2.55 -9.92 8.92
CA ILE A 93 3.36 -9.32 7.86
C ILE A 93 3.38 -10.33 6.70
N PRO A 94 2.55 -10.15 5.66
CA PRO A 94 2.64 -10.96 4.45
C PRO A 94 3.99 -10.77 3.76
N ALA A 95 4.43 -11.79 3.04
CA ALA A 95 5.58 -11.67 2.15
C ALA A 95 5.21 -10.81 0.92
N ILE A 96 6.17 -10.02 0.43
CA ILE A 96 6.06 -9.31 -0.85
C ILE A 96 6.94 -10.06 -1.85
N ALA A 97 6.34 -10.50 -2.96
CA ALA A 97 7.05 -11.21 -4.02
C ALA A 97 8.22 -10.37 -4.55
N GLN A 98 9.38 -11.00 -4.70
CA GLN A 98 10.60 -10.34 -5.19
C GLN A 98 10.69 -10.32 -6.73
N ARG A 99 9.80 -11.05 -7.40
CA ARG A 99 9.71 -11.12 -8.86
C ARG A 99 8.26 -11.38 -9.29
N PRO A 100 7.85 -10.92 -10.47
CA PRO A 100 6.66 -11.44 -11.11
C PRO A 100 6.83 -12.94 -11.36
N SER A 101 5.89 -13.75 -10.89
CA SER A 101 5.91 -15.20 -11.04
C SER A 101 4.49 -15.77 -11.00
N THR A 102 4.28 -16.86 -11.73
CA THR A 102 3.11 -17.74 -11.57
C THR A 102 3.39 -18.92 -10.64
N GLU A 103 4.66 -19.16 -10.33
CA GLU A 103 5.06 -20.31 -9.53
C GLU A 103 4.59 -20.12 -8.08
N PRO A 104 4.01 -21.15 -7.45
CA PRO A 104 3.65 -21.08 -6.05
C PRO A 104 4.90 -20.81 -5.21
N GLU A 105 4.81 -19.79 -4.34
CA GLU A 105 5.83 -19.53 -3.33
C GLU A 105 5.33 -20.08 -2.01
N ALA A 106 6.08 -21.01 -1.42
CA ALA A 106 5.80 -21.55 -0.10
C ALA A 106 6.22 -20.52 0.96
N VAL A 107 5.40 -19.49 1.14
CA VAL A 107 5.59 -18.43 2.12
C VAL A 107 4.42 -18.39 3.09
N SER A 108 4.70 -17.99 4.32
CA SER A 108 3.69 -17.71 5.34
C SER A 108 3.85 -16.28 5.84
N ALA A 109 2.73 -15.66 6.18
CA ALA A 109 2.75 -14.38 6.88
C ALA A 109 3.44 -14.54 8.24
N ARG A 110 4.28 -13.57 8.61
CA ARG A 110 4.95 -13.56 9.93
C ARG A 110 4.09 -12.82 10.93
N SER A 111 3.95 -13.34 12.15
CA SER A 111 3.29 -12.63 13.25
C SER A 111 3.98 -11.30 13.56
N LEU A 112 3.19 -10.23 13.75
CA LEU A 112 3.68 -8.94 14.24
C LEU A 112 4.19 -9.03 15.68
N ALA A 113 3.52 -9.82 16.52
CA ALA A 113 3.91 -10.04 17.92
C ALA A 113 5.23 -10.83 18.04
N ASP A 114 5.57 -11.64 17.04
CA ASP A 114 6.88 -12.30 17.00
C ASP A 114 7.95 -11.34 16.46
N ALA A 115 7.58 -10.50 15.49
CA ALA A 115 8.48 -9.57 14.83
C ALA A 115 8.95 -8.42 15.75
N TYR A 116 8.10 -7.98 16.66
CA TYR A 116 8.27 -6.77 17.46
C TYR A 116 7.94 -7.01 18.93
N GLN A 117 8.54 -6.23 19.83
CA GLN A 117 8.17 -6.28 21.25
C GLN A 117 6.78 -5.69 21.48
N ASP A 118 6.48 -4.59 20.79
CA ASP A 118 5.18 -3.95 20.79
C ASP A 118 4.98 -3.22 19.46
N TYR A 119 3.72 -2.95 19.11
CA TYR A 119 3.37 -2.16 17.94
C TYR A 119 2.01 -1.47 18.09
N THR A 120 1.85 -0.37 17.37
CA THR A 120 0.61 0.39 17.28
C THR A 120 0.29 0.72 15.84
N ILE A 121 -0.96 0.46 15.45
CA ILE A 121 -1.52 0.83 14.15
C ILE A 121 -2.50 1.98 14.35
N ASP A 122 -2.10 3.21 14.01
CA ASP A 122 -2.94 4.41 14.11
C ASP A 122 -3.52 4.73 12.72
N ILE A 123 -4.83 4.52 12.55
CA ILE A 123 -5.54 4.84 11.30
C ILE A 123 -6.39 6.07 11.51
N ARG A 124 -6.09 7.13 10.76
CA ARG A 124 -6.84 8.39 10.80
C ARG A 124 -7.64 8.55 9.53
N SER A 125 -8.81 9.19 9.66
CA SER A 125 -9.66 9.54 8.53
C SER A 125 -9.80 11.05 8.43
N TYR A 126 -10.03 11.55 7.23
CA TYR A 126 -10.55 12.90 7.06
C TYR A 126 -11.97 12.99 7.62
N PRO A 127 -12.32 14.08 8.33
CA PRO A 127 -13.64 14.23 8.93
C PRO A 127 -14.75 14.34 7.88
N ALA A 128 -14.43 14.90 6.71
CA ALA A 128 -15.31 15.00 5.56
C ALA A 128 -14.52 14.65 4.29
N SER A 129 -15.20 13.99 3.36
CA SER A 129 -14.67 13.68 2.03
C SER A 129 -15.78 13.69 1.00
N GLU A 130 -15.47 14.15 -0.20
CA GLU A 130 -16.40 14.25 -1.32
C GLU A 130 -15.91 13.39 -2.48
N ALA A 131 -16.80 12.59 -3.06
CA ALA A 131 -16.51 11.82 -4.26
C ALA A 131 -16.47 12.76 -5.49
N LEU A 132 -15.45 12.60 -6.32
CA LEU A 132 -15.27 13.31 -7.57
C LEU A 132 -15.56 12.35 -8.73
N GLU A 133 -16.75 12.50 -9.32
CA GLU A 133 -17.23 11.62 -10.40
C GLU A 133 -16.85 12.13 -11.80
N GLU A 134 -16.66 13.46 -11.92
CA GLU A 134 -16.42 14.13 -13.20
C GLU A 134 -14.95 14.51 -13.38
N ALA A 135 -14.44 14.33 -14.60
CA ALA A 135 -13.05 14.63 -14.95
C ALA A 135 -12.67 16.08 -14.61
N ASP A 136 -13.53 17.05 -14.92
CA ASP A 136 -13.25 18.48 -14.66
C ASP A 136 -13.13 18.77 -13.17
N ALA A 137 -13.91 18.09 -12.32
CA ALA A 137 -13.82 18.23 -10.86
C ALA A 137 -12.51 17.65 -10.31
N ILE A 138 -12.05 16.52 -10.87
CA ILE A 138 -10.75 15.90 -10.53
C ILE A 138 -9.60 16.81 -10.93
N VAL A 139 -9.64 17.37 -12.16
CA VAL A 139 -8.63 18.31 -12.64
C VAL A 139 -8.59 19.57 -11.78
N ALA A 140 -9.76 20.16 -11.47
CA ALA A 140 -9.86 21.33 -10.60
C ALA A 140 -9.32 21.06 -9.19
N SER A 141 -9.72 19.95 -8.57
CA SER A 141 -9.21 19.48 -7.27
C SER A 141 -7.69 19.30 -7.27
N THR A 142 -7.13 18.81 -8.39
CA THR A 142 -5.68 18.62 -8.52
C THR A 142 -4.95 19.96 -8.60
N PHE A 143 -5.46 20.93 -9.36
CA PHE A 143 -4.88 22.28 -9.41
C PHE A 143 -5.01 23.06 -8.10
N ALA A 144 -6.05 22.79 -7.30
CA ALA A 144 -6.22 23.36 -5.97
C ALA A 144 -5.20 22.82 -4.95
N GLY A 145 -4.53 21.71 -5.26
CA GLY A 145 -3.65 21.01 -4.31
C GLY A 145 -4.42 20.26 -3.22
N ASP A 146 -5.68 19.91 -3.47
CA ASP A 146 -6.51 19.17 -2.53
C ASP A 146 -5.91 17.77 -2.30
N ALA A 147 -5.95 17.28 -1.06
CA ALA A 147 -5.58 15.90 -0.78
C ALA A 147 -6.63 14.96 -1.38
N GLN A 148 -6.18 14.03 -2.22
CA GLN A 148 -7.04 13.09 -2.93
C GLN A 148 -6.63 11.65 -2.66
N ASN A 149 -7.62 10.78 -2.51
CA ASN A 149 -7.43 9.34 -2.54
C ASN A 149 -8.19 8.75 -3.72
N ALA A 150 -7.63 7.70 -4.30
CA ALA A 150 -8.33 6.83 -5.23
C ALA A 150 -8.80 5.58 -4.48
N ARG A 151 -9.96 5.08 -4.90
CA ARG A 151 -10.49 3.77 -4.51
C ARG A 151 -10.66 2.91 -5.76
N SER A 152 -10.24 1.66 -5.69
CA SER A 152 -10.40 0.68 -6.77
C SER A 152 -10.97 -0.61 -6.21
N VAL A 153 -11.99 -1.17 -6.86
CA VAL A 153 -12.66 -2.40 -6.40
C VAL A 153 -12.67 -3.44 -7.53
N TYR A 154 -12.26 -4.66 -7.20
CA TYR A 154 -12.39 -5.82 -8.08
C TYR A 154 -12.90 -7.03 -7.31
N GLN A 155 -13.40 -8.01 -8.04
CA GLN A 155 -13.80 -9.29 -7.46
C GLN A 155 -12.95 -10.40 -8.06
N ASP A 156 -12.40 -11.25 -7.20
CA ASP A 156 -11.74 -12.46 -7.65
C ASP A 156 -12.77 -13.54 -7.97
N ALA A 157 -12.74 -14.04 -9.21
CA ALA A 157 -13.73 -14.98 -9.69
C ALA A 157 -13.61 -16.37 -9.05
N ALA A 158 -12.40 -16.77 -8.62
CA ALA A 158 -12.14 -18.11 -8.09
C ALA A 158 -12.63 -18.24 -6.63
N SER A 159 -12.35 -17.23 -5.81
CA SER A 159 -12.73 -17.20 -4.39
C SER A 159 -14.08 -16.50 -4.15
N GLY A 160 -14.53 -15.66 -5.09
CA GLY A 160 -15.70 -14.79 -4.91
C GLY A 160 -15.45 -13.58 -4.01
N ILE A 161 -14.22 -13.42 -3.50
CA ILE A 161 -13.81 -12.33 -2.59
C ILE A 161 -13.75 -11.01 -3.37
N GLU A 162 -14.33 -9.97 -2.80
CA GLU A 162 -14.14 -8.59 -3.24
C GLU A 162 -12.89 -8.00 -2.59
N VAL A 163 -12.12 -7.28 -3.39
CA VAL A 163 -10.91 -6.58 -2.95
C VAL A 163 -11.10 -5.09 -3.23
N GLU A 164 -11.07 -4.30 -2.16
CA GLU A 164 -11.08 -2.84 -2.21
C GLU A 164 -9.69 -2.29 -1.87
N LEU A 165 -9.14 -1.47 -2.75
CA LEU A 165 -7.90 -0.73 -2.53
C LEU A 165 -8.20 0.75 -2.36
N GLU A 166 -7.65 1.36 -1.32
CA GLU A 166 -7.64 2.82 -1.14
C GLU A 166 -6.18 3.29 -1.03
N TYR A 167 -5.81 4.35 -1.74
CA TYR A 167 -4.44 4.89 -1.77
C TYR A 167 -4.44 6.39 -2.07
N PRO A 168 -3.46 7.17 -1.54
CA PRO A 168 -3.36 8.58 -1.83
C PRO A 168 -2.87 8.79 -3.27
N ILE A 169 -3.38 9.83 -3.92
CA ILE A 169 -2.92 10.27 -5.23
C ILE A 169 -1.74 11.20 -5.01
N ASN A 170 -0.53 10.67 -5.15
CA ASN A 170 0.70 11.44 -5.00
C ASN A 170 1.15 12.11 -6.32
N VAL A 171 0.77 11.53 -7.46
CA VAL A 171 1.12 12.04 -8.79
C VAL A 171 -0.09 11.88 -9.72
N MET A 172 -0.45 12.97 -10.40
CA MET A 172 -1.52 13.03 -11.38
C MET A 172 -0.97 13.62 -12.68
N ASN A 173 -1.06 12.87 -13.78
CA ASN A 173 -0.77 13.40 -15.12
C ASN A 173 -2.03 14.06 -15.66
N LEU A 174 -1.92 15.31 -16.12
CA LEU A 174 -3.04 16.10 -16.61
C LEU A 174 -2.80 16.57 -18.05
N ASN A 175 -3.83 16.43 -18.88
CA ASN A 175 -3.97 17.19 -20.12
C ASN A 175 -5.26 18.02 -20.02
N ALA A 176 -5.14 19.21 -19.42
CA ALA A 176 -6.28 20.06 -19.09
C ALA A 176 -7.04 20.55 -20.33
N ALA A 177 -6.36 20.80 -21.44
CA ALA A 177 -6.99 21.28 -22.68
C ALA A 177 -8.00 20.28 -23.26
N ASP A 178 -7.75 18.99 -23.06
CA ASP A 178 -8.60 17.89 -23.51
C ASP A 178 -9.42 17.26 -22.38
N GLY A 179 -9.34 17.83 -21.16
CA GLY A 179 -10.02 17.32 -19.97
C GLY A 179 -9.65 15.88 -19.64
N GLN A 180 -8.38 15.50 -19.84
CA GLN A 180 -7.88 14.16 -19.57
C GLN A 180 -7.01 14.15 -18.32
N TYR A 181 -7.10 13.05 -17.58
CA TYR A 181 -6.25 12.79 -16.43
C TYR A 181 -5.85 11.32 -16.38
N GLN A 182 -4.72 11.07 -15.72
CA GLN A 182 -4.26 9.74 -15.39
C GLN A 182 -3.64 9.75 -14.00
N ILE A 183 -4.14 8.89 -13.13
CA ILE A 183 -3.56 8.64 -11.80
C ILE A 183 -2.28 7.83 -12.00
N CYS A 184 -1.15 8.36 -11.53
CA CYS A 184 0.03 7.53 -11.31
C CYS A 184 -0.17 6.78 -10.01
N THR A 185 -0.58 5.52 -10.13
CA THR A 185 -0.69 4.63 -8.99
C THR A 185 0.70 4.40 -8.42
N GLY A 186 0.86 4.72 -7.13
CA GLY A 186 2.02 4.27 -6.37
C GLY A 186 1.99 2.74 -6.21
N PRO A 187 2.90 2.16 -5.42
CA PRO A 187 2.77 0.77 -5.05
C PRO A 187 1.42 0.55 -4.36
N VAL A 188 0.65 -0.42 -4.85
CA VAL A 188 -0.62 -0.84 -4.25
C VAL A 188 -0.54 -2.31 -3.86
N LEU A 189 -1.36 -2.70 -2.90
CA LEU A 189 -1.43 -4.07 -2.42
C LEU A 189 -2.18 -4.94 -3.45
N LEU A 190 -1.55 -6.04 -3.89
CA LEU A 190 -2.17 -7.07 -4.72
C LEU A 190 -2.11 -8.39 -3.97
N PRO A 191 -3.13 -8.72 -3.15
CA PRO A 191 -3.13 -9.94 -2.36
C PRO A 191 -3.26 -11.17 -3.27
N ASP A 192 -2.39 -12.16 -3.08
CA ASP A 192 -2.56 -13.47 -3.69
C ASP A 192 -3.58 -14.27 -2.87
N LEU A 193 -4.83 -14.25 -3.32
CA LEU A 193 -5.93 -14.93 -2.65
C LEU A 193 -5.81 -16.46 -2.67
N ALA A 194 -4.91 -17.03 -3.48
CA ALA A 194 -4.58 -18.45 -3.36
C ALA A 194 -3.79 -18.76 -2.07
N THR A 195 -3.25 -17.74 -1.42
CA THR A 195 -2.51 -17.82 -0.15
C THR A 195 -3.33 -17.31 1.04
N TRP A 196 -4.63 -17.08 0.86
CA TRP A 196 -5.54 -16.77 1.95
C TRP A 196 -5.92 -18.04 2.70
N ASP A 197 -5.70 -18.05 4.02
CA ASP A 197 -5.97 -19.22 4.87
C ASP A 197 -7.29 -19.13 5.67
N GLY A 198 -8.07 -18.06 5.45
CA GLY A 198 -9.27 -17.74 6.23
C GLY A 198 -9.04 -16.69 7.32
N SER A 199 -7.80 -16.35 7.61
CA SER A 199 -7.42 -15.35 8.62
C SER A 199 -6.47 -14.28 8.10
N ASP A 200 -5.48 -14.66 7.31
CA ASP A 200 -4.49 -13.74 6.75
C ASP A 200 -4.12 -14.13 5.30
N VAL A 201 -3.66 -13.14 4.54
CA VAL A 201 -3.02 -13.35 3.24
C VAL A 201 -1.53 -13.58 3.50
N HIS A 202 -0.92 -14.60 2.89
CA HIS A 202 0.51 -14.85 3.11
C HIS A 202 1.44 -14.22 2.08
N LEU A 203 0.94 -13.94 0.87
CA LEU A 203 1.73 -13.38 -0.23
C LEU A 203 1.02 -12.20 -0.89
N LEU A 204 1.79 -11.15 -1.18
CA LEU A 204 1.41 -10.08 -2.08
C LEU A 204 2.20 -10.22 -3.38
N ALA A 205 1.50 -10.49 -4.48
CA ALA A 205 2.12 -10.71 -5.77
C ALA A 205 1.16 -10.41 -6.93
N PRO A 206 1.61 -9.69 -7.97
CA PRO A 206 0.90 -9.70 -9.24
C PRO A 206 1.08 -11.06 -9.92
N ARG A 207 0.02 -11.86 -9.99
CA ARG A 207 0.02 -13.05 -10.86
C ARG A 207 -0.10 -12.60 -12.32
N PRO A 208 0.61 -13.21 -13.29
CA PRO A 208 0.38 -12.98 -14.71
C PRO A 208 -1.09 -13.20 -15.07
N GLY A 209 -1.75 -12.15 -15.57
CA GLY A 209 -3.22 -12.07 -15.77
C GLY A 209 -3.97 -11.29 -14.68
N GLY A 210 -3.28 -10.89 -13.61
CA GLY A 210 -3.78 -10.02 -12.55
C GLY A 210 -4.00 -8.59 -13.01
N VAL A 211 -4.92 -7.91 -12.33
CA VAL A 211 -5.36 -6.55 -12.65
C VAL A 211 -4.26 -5.54 -12.31
N TYR A 212 -3.81 -4.79 -13.31
CA TYR A 212 -2.98 -3.60 -13.08
C TYR A 212 -3.88 -2.38 -12.96
N PHE A 213 -3.73 -1.62 -11.87
CA PHE A 213 -4.52 -0.42 -11.63
C PHE A 213 -3.87 0.77 -12.34
N ALA A 214 -4.51 1.23 -13.41
CA ALA A 214 -4.33 2.57 -13.94
C ALA A 214 -5.73 3.17 -14.14
N ALA A 215 -6.03 4.25 -13.45
CA ALA A 215 -7.25 5.00 -13.65
C ALA A 215 -6.96 6.19 -14.56
N SER A 216 -7.63 6.23 -15.72
CA SER A 216 -7.61 7.36 -16.65
C SER A 216 -9.03 7.72 -17.03
N GLY A 217 -9.27 9.01 -17.31
CA GLY A 217 -10.58 9.52 -17.69
C GLY A 217 -10.47 10.69 -18.66
N THR A 218 -11.58 10.98 -19.36
CA THR A 218 -11.69 12.09 -20.32
C THR A 218 -13.05 12.79 -20.19
N SER A 219 -13.10 14.12 -20.23
CA SER A 219 -14.37 14.88 -20.16
C SER A 219 -15.22 14.79 -21.43
N ARG A 220 -14.63 14.40 -22.58
CA ARG A 220 -15.40 14.16 -23.81
C ARG A 220 -15.97 12.75 -23.80
N ALA A 221 -17.25 12.62 -23.47
CA ALA A 221 -18.04 11.41 -23.67
C ALA A 221 -18.07 10.98 -25.15
N ARG A 222 -17.03 10.29 -25.60
CA ARG A 222 -17.02 9.45 -26.80
C ARG A 222 -16.24 8.18 -26.50
N GLY A 223 -16.89 7.24 -25.83
CA GLY A 223 -16.61 5.80 -25.97
C GLY A 223 -15.15 5.36 -25.92
N ALA A 224 -14.32 5.91 -25.03
CA ALA A 224 -13.03 5.32 -24.71
C ALA A 224 -13.22 4.36 -23.54
N GLY A 225 -13.35 3.07 -23.85
CA GLY A 225 -13.48 2.03 -22.85
C GLY A 225 -12.28 2.06 -21.90
N MET A 226 -12.55 1.81 -20.61
CA MET A 226 -11.54 1.27 -19.69
C MET A 226 -10.72 0.23 -20.46
N ALA A 227 -9.40 0.31 -20.38
CA ALA A 227 -8.55 -0.78 -20.84
C ALA A 227 -9.01 -2.05 -20.13
N ARG A 228 -9.75 -2.90 -20.85
CA ARG A 228 -10.21 -4.20 -20.34
C ARG A 228 -8.99 -5.11 -20.33
N CYS A 229 -8.29 -5.16 -19.20
CA CYS A 229 -7.74 -6.43 -18.75
C CYS A 229 -8.91 -7.41 -18.56
N ALA A 230 -8.70 -8.69 -18.81
CA ALA A 230 -9.75 -9.72 -18.92
C ALA A 230 -10.69 -9.85 -17.69
N THR A 231 -10.40 -9.16 -16.60
CA THR A 231 -11.18 -9.03 -15.36
C THR A 231 -11.00 -7.63 -14.72
N GLY A 232 -11.18 -6.56 -15.49
CA GLY A 232 -11.00 -5.17 -15.00
C GLY A 232 -11.88 -4.79 -13.79
N PRO A 233 -11.52 -3.73 -13.04
CA PRO A 233 -12.23 -3.31 -11.82
C PRO A 233 -13.70 -2.98 -12.11
N ARG A 234 -14.58 -3.32 -11.15
CA ARG A 234 -16.03 -3.02 -11.23
C ARG A 234 -16.30 -1.52 -11.05
N SER A 235 -15.45 -0.84 -10.28
CA SER A 235 -15.49 0.61 -10.11
C SER A 235 -14.11 1.15 -9.70
N ALA A 236 -13.81 2.36 -10.14
CA ALA A 236 -12.73 3.18 -9.63
C ALA A 236 -13.28 4.57 -9.38
N GLY A 237 -13.01 5.14 -8.21
CA GLY A 237 -13.49 6.47 -7.80
C GLY A 237 -12.37 7.29 -7.19
N ILE A 238 -12.47 8.61 -7.30
CA ILE A 238 -11.59 9.55 -6.62
C ILE A 238 -12.43 10.29 -5.59
N ALA A 239 -11.85 10.58 -4.44
CA ALA A 239 -12.44 11.50 -3.50
C ALA A 239 -11.38 12.51 -3.03
N ARG A 240 -11.83 13.73 -2.68
CA ARG A 240 -11.01 14.74 -2.02
C ARG A 240 -11.43 14.92 -0.57
N SER A 241 -10.50 15.33 0.29
CA SER A 241 -10.84 15.80 1.64
C SER A 241 -11.43 17.22 1.57
N GLN A 242 -12.38 17.54 2.46
CA GLN A 242 -12.81 18.92 2.71
C GLN A 242 -12.06 19.53 3.89
#